data_AF-A0A4W4HI84-F1
#
_entry.id   AF-A0A4W4HI84-F1
#
_cell.length_a   1.000
_cell.length_b   1.000
_cell.length_c   1.000
_cell.angle_alpha   90.00
_cell.angle_beta   90.00
_cell.angle_gamma   90.00
#
_symmetry.space_group_name_H-M   'P 1'
#
loop_
_entity.id
_entity.type
_entity.pdbx_description
1 polymer ?
#
loop_
_entity_poly.entity_id
_entity_poly.type
_entity_poly.pdbx_seq_one_letter_code
_entity_poly.pdbx_strand_id
1 'polypeptide(L)'
;MRVFCFCDTGTREGPLAVGCLAGDAQSYILFCTFFDRVIEAYHSYKVVPHVIQQSDLNYDNLKGGDDFDHIYAVSCEVSVVRCVEDYCFPTHISRGERRELLTVAKEALAQLSEEFPGKLYSMDELNEEMKDKGIIMDAPPPSLMKFGVSRDWPDARALWVSEDGTLAIWINMEDHVRLVSSRNDANVQEAFAAVCVNLVKLEALYKKLRRPFVWKPHLGWVVSSPAELGTGMKASITVRLPHLAAHSRLRGLLSRLRLRMEATDPDVYKLSNVESIGLTEVELTQQVVDGVKLLVRIEKRLEQDDCFDDLLPAQK
;
A
#
# COMPACT_ATOMS: atom_id res chain seq x y z
N MET A 1 -9.68 22.78 -0.47
CA MET A 1 -8.31 23.01 0.04
C MET A 1 -8.28 23.07 1.56
N ARG A 2 -7.95 21.94 2.17
CA ARG A 2 -7.85 21.78 3.63
C ARG A 2 -6.72 20.80 3.94
N VAL A 3 -6.05 21.02 5.05
CA VAL A 3 -5.19 20.03 5.72
C VAL A 3 -5.95 19.54 6.93
N PHE A 4 -6.03 18.22 7.08
CA PHE A 4 -6.63 17.61 8.26
C PHE A 4 -5.49 17.07 9.13
N CYS A 5 -5.10 17.81 10.16
CA CYS A 5 -4.16 17.34 11.18
C CYS A 5 -4.93 16.76 12.36
N PHE A 6 -4.42 15.67 12.94
CA PHE A 6 -5.00 15.05 14.11
C PHE A 6 -3.92 14.47 15.02
N CYS A 7 -4.13 14.63 16.33
CA CYS A 7 -3.37 13.92 17.35
C CYS A 7 -4.09 12.62 17.65
N ASP A 8 -3.98 11.62 16.78
CA ASP A 8 -4.38 10.26 17.13
C ASP A 8 -3.12 9.46 17.47
N THR A 9 -2.88 9.31 18.76
CA THR A 9 -1.77 8.49 19.29
C THR A 9 -2.07 6.99 19.20
N GLY A 10 -3.26 6.61 18.72
CA GLY A 10 -3.75 5.23 18.70
C GLY A 10 -3.45 4.47 17.41
N THR A 11 -3.43 5.13 16.24
CA THR A 11 -3.12 4.49 14.96
C THR A 11 -1.62 4.62 14.67
N ARG A 12 -0.86 3.58 15.03
CA ARG A 12 0.60 3.54 14.79
C ARG A 12 0.97 3.27 13.32
N GLU A 13 0.01 2.90 12.47
CA GLU A 13 0.26 2.25 11.17
C GLU A 13 -0.79 2.64 10.11
N GLY A 14 -0.44 2.44 8.83
CA GLY A 14 -1.28 2.77 7.68
C GLY A 14 -1.27 4.25 7.28
N PRO A 15 -2.19 4.69 6.38
CA PRO A 15 -2.25 6.07 5.89
C PRO A 15 -2.47 7.11 6.99
N LEU A 16 -2.96 6.71 8.17
CA LEU A 16 -3.18 7.61 9.29
C LEU A 16 -1.95 7.78 10.21
N ALA A 17 -0.90 6.98 10.03
CA ALA A 17 0.25 6.92 10.94
C ALA A 17 1.02 8.25 11.06
N VAL A 18 0.95 9.10 10.04
CA VAL A 18 1.60 10.43 10.03
C VAL A 18 0.82 11.50 10.80
N GLY A 19 -0.42 11.24 11.20
CA GLY A 19 -1.26 12.19 11.95
C GLY A 19 -1.80 13.34 11.10
N CYS A 20 -1.71 13.28 9.77
CA CYS A 20 -2.34 14.25 8.89
C CYS A 20 -2.69 13.68 7.51
N LEU A 21 -3.67 14.29 6.84
CA LEU A 21 -4.09 13.97 5.47
C LEU A 21 -4.26 15.25 4.64
N ALA A 22 -3.94 15.16 3.36
CA ALA A 22 -4.23 16.18 2.36
C ALA A 22 -5.68 16.07 1.88
N GLY A 23 -6.33 17.22 1.65
CA GLY A 23 -7.67 17.28 1.05
C GLY A 23 -7.69 17.26 -0.47
N ASP A 24 -6.59 17.62 -1.12
CA ASP A 24 -6.39 17.65 -2.57
C ASP A 24 -4.88 17.71 -2.86
N ALA A 25 -4.48 17.52 -4.11
CA ALA A 25 -3.07 17.53 -4.51
C ALA A 25 -2.36 18.87 -4.24
N GLN A 26 -3.10 19.98 -4.30
CA GLN A 26 -2.57 21.32 -4.09
C GLN A 26 -2.23 21.60 -2.62
N SER A 27 -2.85 20.88 -1.68
CA SER A 27 -2.49 20.95 -0.26
C SER A 27 -0.98 20.70 -0.04
N TYR A 28 -0.35 19.80 -0.78
CA TYR A 28 1.10 19.57 -0.66
C TYR A 28 1.95 20.74 -1.13
N ILE A 29 1.44 21.56 -2.05
CA ILE A 29 2.15 22.72 -2.58
C ILE A 29 1.98 23.92 -1.64
N LEU A 30 0.75 24.18 -1.20
CA LEU A 30 0.42 25.36 -0.40
C LEU A 30 0.88 25.25 1.05
N PHE A 31 0.90 24.02 1.57
CA PHE A 31 1.36 23.72 2.93
C PHE A 31 2.67 22.92 2.91
N CYS A 32 3.52 23.13 1.89
CA CYS A 32 4.79 22.41 1.72
C CYS A 32 5.69 22.51 2.95
N THR A 33 5.77 23.69 3.59
CA THR A 33 6.57 23.89 4.81
C THR A 33 6.20 22.94 5.95
N PHE A 34 4.93 22.53 6.02
CA PHE A 34 4.44 21.53 6.96
C PHE A 34 4.63 20.12 6.42
N PHE A 35 4.14 19.83 5.21
CA PHE A 35 4.20 18.48 4.66
C PHE A 35 5.62 17.97 4.44
N ASP A 36 6.55 18.81 3.97
CA ASP A 36 7.94 18.42 3.78
C ASP A 36 8.59 17.95 5.10
N ARG A 37 8.22 18.56 6.23
CA ARG A 37 8.70 18.14 7.56
C ARG A 37 8.07 16.84 8.04
N VAL A 38 6.79 16.63 7.74
CA VAL A 38 6.11 15.36 8.04
C VAL A 38 6.71 14.23 7.22
N ILE A 39 6.95 14.46 5.93
CA ILE A 39 7.55 13.50 5.01
C ILE A 39 8.99 13.17 5.46
N GLU A 40 9.79 14.19 5.77
CA GLU A 40 11.16 14.02 6.29
C GLU A 40 11.18 13.20 7.58
N ALA A 41 10.29 13.49 8.52
CA ALA A 41 10.21 12.78 9.79
C ALA A 41 9.75 11.33 9.66
N TYR A 42 8.77 11.04 8.79
CA TYR A 42 8.20 9.71 8.66
C TYR A 42 9.06 8.78 7.78
N HIS A 43 9.52 9.28 6.63
CA HIS A 43 10.26 8.48 5.65
C HIS A 43 11.78 8.57 5.81
N SER A 44 12.30 9.37 6.73
CA SER A 44 13.73 9.73 6.76
C SER A 44 14.24 10.25 5.40
N TYR A 45 13.34 10.85 4.62
CA TYR A 45 13.57 11.30 3.25
C TYR A 45 13.32 12.81 3.13
N LYS A 46 14.35 13.55 2.74
CA LYS A 46 14.23 15.00 2.58
C LYS A 46 13.77 15.36 1.17
N VAL A 47 12.56 15.90 1.09
CA VAL A 47 12.04 16.48 -0.17
C VAL A 47 12.88 17.70 -0.53
N VAL A 48 13.54 17.66 -1.68
CA VAL A 48 14.32 18.79 -2.21
C VAL A 48 13.90 19.07 -3.66
N PRO A 49 13.79 20.35 -4.07
CA PRO A 49 13.21 20.69 -5.39
C PRO A 49 13.93 20.11 -6.61
N HIS A 50 15.21 19.74 -6.48
CA HIS A 50 16.07 19.25 -7.56
C HIS A 50 16.23 17.73 -7.57
N VAL A 51 15.68 17.01 -6.58
CA VAL A 51 15.63 15.56 -6.59
C VAL A 51 14.27 15.14 -7.09
N ILE A 52 14.28 14.29 -8.11
CA ILE A 52 13.07 13.75 -8.72
C ILE A 52 12.89 12.33 -8.20
N GLN A 53 11.70 12.05 -7.66
CA GLN A 53 11.29 10.70 -7.33
C GLN A 53 11.34 9.83 -8.59
N GLN A 54 12.09 8.74 -8.53
CA GLN A 54 12.14 7.76 -9.61
C GLN A 54 10.97 6.77 -9.48
N SER A 55 10.57 6.18 -10.59
CA SER A 55 9.59 5.10 -10.62
C SER A 55 10.13 4.01 -11.54
N ASP A 56 10.09 2.77 -11.08
CA ASP A 56 10.49 1.57 -11.81
C ASP A 56 9.44 0.49 -11.59
N LEU A 57 8.51 0.37 -12.54
CA LEU A 57 7.48 -0.67 -12.58
C LEU A 57 7.91 -1.87 -13.44
N ASN A 58 9.19 -1.97 -13.83
CA ASN A 58 9.68 -3.13 -14.54
C ASN A 58 9.88 -4.29 -13.56
N TYR A 59 8.86 -5.13 -13.43
CA TYR A 59 8.87 -6.24 -12.48
C TYR A 59 9.97 -7.27 -12.73
N ASP A 60 10.52 -7.34 -13.95
CA ASP A 60 11.65 -8.22 -14.29
C ASP A 60 12.96 -7.83 -13.56
N ASN A 61 13.04 -6.60 -13.03
CA ASN A 61 14.19 -6.14 -12.26
C ASN A 61 14.20 -6.69 -10.82
N LEU A 62 13.09 -7.24 -10.33
CA LEU A 62 13.01 -7.90 -9.02
C LEU A 62 13.78 -9.22 -9.05
N LYS A 63 14.63 -9.45 -8.04
CA LYS A 63 15.47 -10.65 -7.94
C LYS A 63 14.95 -11.60 -6.86
N GLY A 64 14.45 -12.75 -7.30
CA GLY A 64 13.84 -13.77 -6.45
C GLY A 64 12.47 -13.31 -5.91
N GLY A 65 12.07 -13.86 -4.75
CA GLY A 65 10.77 -13.56 -4.15
C GLY A 65 9.69 -14.59 -4.51
N ASP A 66 10.08 -15.62 -5.24
CA ASP A 66 9.33 -16.83 -5.62
C ASP A 66 9.82 -18.08 -4.84
N ASP A 67 10.89 -17.94 -4.06
CA ASP A 67 11.70 -19.02 -3.47
C ASP A 67 11.72 -19.00 -1.93
N PHE A 68 10.69 -18.43 -1.29
CA PHE A 68 10.62 -18.42 0.17
C PHE A 68 10.38 -19.83 0.74
N ASP A 69 10.89 -20.07 1.94
CA ASP A 69 10.59 -21.30 2.68
C ASP A 69 9.15 -21.23 3.22
N HIS A 70 8.26 -22.04 2.64
CA HIS A 70 6.83 -22.09 2.97
C HIS A 70 6.52 -22.53 4.41
N ILE A 71 7.50 -23.06 5.15
CA ILE A 71 7.34 -23.32 6.60
C ILE A 71 7.19 -21.99 7.34
N TYR A 72 7.96 -20.98 6.92
CA TYR A 72 8.01 -19.67 7.55
C TYR A 72 7.14 -18.65 6.81
N ALA A 73 7.25 -18.54 5.49
CA ALA A 73 6.48 -17.59 4.69
C ALA A 73 5.12 -18.18 4.31
N VAL A 74 4.05 -17.54 4.79
CA VAL A 74 2.67 -18.05 4.69
C VAL A 74 1.91 -17.42 3.54
N SER A 75 2.05 -16.12 3.34
CA SER A 75 1.34 -15.38 2.30
C SER A 75 2.07 -14.09 1.98
N CYS A 76 1.72 -13.46 0.87
CA CYS A 76 2.21 -12.12 0.53
C CYS A 76 1.09 -11.25 -0.01
N GLU A 77 1.30 -9.94 0.10
CA GLU A 77 0.42 -8.93 -0.45
C GLU A 77 1.26 -7.75 -0.95
N VAL A 78 1.02 -7.35 -2.20
CA VAL A 78 1.56 -6.14 -2.79
C VAL A 78 0.39 -5.23 -3.13
N SER A 79 0.44 -3.99 -2.66
CA SER A 79 -0.59 -3.00 -2.94
C SER A 79 0.00 -1.71 -3.46
N VAL A 80 -0.77 -0.98 -4.26
CA VAL A 80 -0.41 0.35 -4.74
C VAL A 80 -1.63 1.26 -4.75
N VAL A 81 -1.42 2.51 -4.35
CA VAL A 81 -2.47 3.53 -4.29
C VAL A 81 -2.26 4.64 -5.32
N ARG A 82 -3.35 5.12 -5.92
CA ARG A 82 -3.37 6.22 -6.89
C ARG A 82 -4.54 7.16 -6.64
N CYS A 83 -4.28 8.45 -6.80
CA CYS A 83 -5.30 9.48 -6.88
C CYS A 83 -5.34 10.10 -8.27
N VAL A 84 -6.50 10.61 -8.65
CA VAL A 84 -6.80 11.15 -9.98
C VAL A 84 -6.72 12.67 -9.93
N GLU A 85 -6.08 13.29 -10.92
CA GLU A 85 -6.02 14.75 -11.06
C GLU A 85 -7.42 15.38 -11.13
N ASP A 86 -7.51 16.65 -10.75
CA ASP A 86 -8.74 17.46 -10.73
C ASP A 86 -9.86 17.01 -9.77
N TYR A 87 -9.62 16.01 -8.92
CA TYR A 87 -10.54 15.63 -7.84
C TYR A 87 -9.93 15.87 -6.45
N CYS A 88 -10.77 16.32 -5.51
CA CYS A 88 -10.40 16.32 -4.10
C CYS A 88 -10.21 14.88 -3.59
N PHE A 89 -9.29 14.67 -2.65
CA PHE A 89 -9.07 13.38 -1.99
C PHE A 89 -10.25 13.00 -1.08
N PRO A 90 -10.39 11.72 -0.65
CA PRO A 90 -11.59 11.25 0.05
C PRO A 90 -12.00 12.03 1.30
N THR A 91 -11.04 12.63 2.00
CA THR A 91 -11.30 13.50 3.16
C THR A 91 -12.16 14.72 2.81
N HIS A 92 -12.10 15.21 1.56
CA HIS A 92 -12.78 16.44 1.13
C HIS A 92 -13.67 16.29 -0.12
N ILE A 93 -13.61 15.16 -0.81
CA ILE A 93 -14.39 14.91 -2.03
C ILE A 93 -15.90 15.09 -1.81
N SER A 94 -16.57 15.77 -2.74
CA SER A 94 -18.03 15.86 -2.74
C SER A 94 -18.67 14.54 -3.22
N ARG A 95 -19.97 14.35 -2.95
CA ARG A 95 -20.72 13.21 -3.52
C ARG A 95 -20.69 13.19 -5.05
N GLY A 96 -20.76 14.36 -5.68
CA GLY A 96 -20.76 14.49 -7.14
C GLY A 96 -19.44 14.02 -7.74
N GLU A 97 -18.32 14.57 -7.25
CA GLU A 97 -16.97 14.17 -7.65
C GLU A 97 -16.73 12.67 -7.42
N ARG A 98 -17.14 12.13 -6.26
CA ARG A 98 -16.97 10.70 -5.95
C ARG A 98 -17.71 9.80 -6.94
N ARG A 99 -18.94 10.18 -7.31
CA ARG A 99 -19.74 9.45 -8.32
C ARG A 99 -19.13 9.54 -9.71
N GLU A 100 -18.59 10.70 -10.09
CA GLU A 100 -17.86 10.87 -11.36
C GLU A 100 -16.61 9.98 -11.40
N LEU A 101 -15.82 9.92 -10.31
CA LEU A 101 -14.69 9.01 -10.20
C LEU A 101 -15.08 7.54 -10.37
N LEU A 102 -16.21 7.13 -9.79
CA LEU A 102 -16.71 5.76 -9.97
C LEU A 102 -17.11 5.50 -11.42
N THR A 103 -17.71 6.46 -12.12
CA THR A 103 -18.03 6.34 -13.55
C THR A 103 -16.76 6.16 -14.39
N VAL A 104 -15.73 6.98 -14.16
CA VAL A 104 -14.43 6.85 -14.84
C VAL A 104 -13.78 5.50 -14.54
N ALA A 105 -13.82 5.06 -13.29
CA ALA A 105 -13.30 3.74 -12.89
C ALA A 105 -14.05 2.60 -13.59
N LYS A 106 -15.38 2.67 -13.70
CA LYS A 106 -16.19 1.68 -14.43
C LYS A 106 -15.77 1.57 -15.90
N GLU A 107 -15.58 2.69 -16.58
CA GLU A 107 -15.15 2.71 -17.99
C GLU A 107 -13.73 2.15 -18.18
N ALA A 108 -12.81 2.48 -17.27
CA ALA A 108 -11.45 1.94 -17.30
C ALA A 108 -11.43 0.43 -17.00
N LEU A 109 -12.13 -0.01 -15.96
CA LEU A 109 -12.16 -1.41 -15.55
C LEU A 109 -12.91 -2.30 -16.53
N ALA A 110 -13.91 -1.79 -17.24
CA ALA A 110 -14.55 -2.52 -18.33
C ALA A 110 -13.55 -2.85 -19.45
N GLN A 111 -12.73 -1.88 -19.85
CA GLN A 111 -11.64 -2.10 -20.83
C GLN A 111 -10.55 -3.01 -20.28
N LEU A 112 -10.16 -2.87 -19.00
CA LEU A 112 -9.19 -3.77 -18.36
C LEU A 112 -9.70 -5.23 -18.37
N SER A 113 -11.00 -5.43 -18.15
CA SER A 113 -11.63 -6.74 -18.08
C SER A 113 -11.69 -7.48 -19.42
N GLU A 114 -11.41 -6.82 -20.55
CA GLU A 114 -11.28 -7.48 -21.86
C GLU A 114 -10.01 -8.35 -21.93
N GLU A 115 -8.94 -7.93 -21.25
CA GLU A 115 -7.66 -8.66 -21.22
C GLU A 115 -7.44 -9.42 -19.92
N PHE A 116 -7.97 -8.92 -18.81
CA PHE A 116 -7.81 -9.52 -17.49
C PHE A 116 -9.19 -9.66 -16.83
N PRO A 117 -9.89 -10.79 -17.06
CA PRO A 117 -11.28 -10.96 -16.63
C PRO A 117 -11.48 -10.74 -15.13
N GLY A 118 -12.54 -10.02 -14.80
CA GLY A 118 -12.96 -9.78 -13.42
C GLY A 118 -14.31 -9.08 -13.35
N LYS A 119 -14.80 -8.91 -12.13
CA LYS A 119 -16.14 -8.38 -11.86
C LYS A 119 -16.05 -7.19 -10.91
N LEU A 120 -16.77 -6.12 -11.26
CA LEU A 120 -16.96 -4.96 -10.39
C LEU A 120 -18.20 -5.16 -9.53
N TYR A 121 -18.04 -4.95 -8.23
CA TYR A 121 -19.07 -5.00 -7.22
C TYR A 121 -19.28 -3.62 -6.62
N SER A 122 -20.52 -3.18 -6.54
CA SER A 122 -20.91 -2.19 -5.53
C SER A 122 -20.83 -2.80 -4.13
N MET A 123 -20.77 -1.96 -3.11
CA MET A 123 -20.75 -2.45 -1.72
C MET A 123 -21.99 -3.27 -1.35
N ASP A 124 -23.16 -2.90 -1.89
CA ASP A 124 -24.40 -3.63 -1.64
C ASP A 124 -24.37 -5.02 -2.28
N GLU A 125 -23.96 -5.11 -3.56
CA GLU A 125 -23.80 -6.40 -4.26
C GLU A 125 -22.75 -7.30 -3.59
N LEU A 126 -21.64 -6.72 -3.12
CA LEU A 126 -20.61 -7.47 -2.42
C LEU A 126 -21.12 -8.06 -1.10
N ASN A 127 -21.88 -7.28 -0.33
CA ASN A 127 -22.48 -7.74 0.91
C ASN A 127 -23.51 -8.86 0.66
N GLU A 128 -24.23 -8.82 -0.45
CA GLU A 128 -25.13 -9.91 -0.84
C GLU A 128 -24.37 -11.19 -1.20
N GLU A 129 -23.31 -11.11 -2.02
CA GLU A 129 -22.52 -12.30 -2.38
C GLU A 129 -21.73 -12.90 -1.22
N MET A 130 -21.24 -12.06 -0.32
CA MET A 130 -20.42 -12.49 0.82
C MET A 130 -21.23 -12.90 2.05
N LYS A 131 -22.55 -12.67 2.02
CA LYS A 131 -23.47 -12.99 3.12
C LYS A 131 -23.37 -14.44 3.58
N ASP A 132 -23.31 -15.36 2.62
CA ASP A 132 -23.25 -16.80 2.89
C ASP A 132 -21.90 -17.25 3.45
N LYS A 133 -20.85 -16.44 3.26
CA LYS A 133 -19.52 -16.64 3.85
C LYS A 133 -19.37 -15.95 5.21
N GLY A 134 -20.41 -15.28 5.70
CA GLY A 134 -20.39 -14.54 6.96
C GLY A 134 -19.49 -13.30 6.95
N ILE A 135 -19.10 -12.81 5.76
CA ILE A 135 -18.25 -11.62 5.61
C ILE A 135 -19.15 -10.45 5.22
N ILE A 136 -19.23 -9.43 6.08
CA ILE A 136 -19.92 -8.18 5.80
C ILE A 136 -18.87 -7.08 5.71
N MET A 137 -18.89 -6.32 4.61
CA MET A 137 -18.13 -5.09 4.51
C MET A 137 -18.87 -3.98 5.23
N ASP A 138 -18.57 -3.85 6.52
CA ASP A 138 -19.09 -2.80 7.38
C ASP A 138 -18.56 -1.42 6.98
N ALA A 139 -19.27 -0.38 7.45
CA ALA A 139 -18.81 0.99 7.31
C ALA A 139 -17.40 1.15 7.91
N PRO A 140 -16.53 1.99 7.31
CA PRO A 140 -15.18 2.18 7.82
C PRO A 140 -15.24 2.65 9.29
N PRO A 141 -14.27 2.22 10.12
CA PRO A 141 -14.30 2.43 11.56
C PRO A 141 -14.52 3.91 11.95
N PRO A 142 -15.05 4.19 13.15
CA PRO A 142 -15.30 5.55 13.63
C PRO A 142 -14.08 6.48 13.58
N SER A 143 -12.86 5.93 13.63
CA SER A 143 -11.61 6.68 13.39
C SER A 143 -11.64 7.38 12.04
N LEU A 144 -11.97 6.66 10.95
CA LEU A 144 -12.06 7.20 9.59
C LEU A 144 -13.22 8.18 9.39
N MET A 145 -14.30 8.07 10.18
CA MET A 145 -15.39 9.05 10.14
C MET A 145 -14.94 10.45 10.55
N LYS A 146 -14.04 10.55 11.54
CA LYS A 146 -13.50 11.85 12.01
C LYS A 146 -12.72 12.60 10.94
N PHE A 147 -12.18 11.88 9.96
CA PHE A 147 -11.35 12.44 8.89
C PHE A 147 -12.14 12.71 7.60
N GLY A 148 -13.45 12.46 7.61
CA GLY A 148 -14.33 12.72 6.47
C GLY A 148 -14.22 11.71 5.33
N VAL A 149 -13.43 10.64 5.47
CA VAL A 149 -13.28 9.56 4.46
C VAL A 149 -14.59 8.76 4.34
N SER A 150 -15.24 8.46 5.45
CA SER A 150 -16.46 7.65 5.50
C SER A 150 -17.76 8.41 5.16
N ARG A 151 -17.69 9.67 4.71
CA ARG A 151 -18.91 10.47 4.41
C ARG A 151 -19.76 9.81 3.32
N ASP A 152 -21.08 9.83 3.52
CA ASP A 152 -22.06 9.26 2.59
C ASP A 152 -21.89 7.76 2.31
N TRP A 153 -21.27 6.99 3.22
CA TRP A 153 -21.11 5.54 3.03
C TRP A 153 -22.48 4.84 2.81
N PRO A 154 -22.60 3.87 1.86
CA PRO A 154 -21.58 3.34 0.95
C PRO A 154 -21.55 4.00 -0.45
N ASP A 155 -22.11 5.20 -0.62
CA ASP A 155 -22.32 5.86 -1.92
C ASP A 155 -21.04 5.91 -2.77
N ALA A 156 -21.12 5.42 -4.01
CA ALA A 156 -20.04 5.43 -4.99
C ALA A 156 -18.74 4.72 -4.57
N ARG A 157 -18.82 3.71 -3.69
CA ARG A 157 -17.72 2.78 -3.37
C ARG A 157 -17.90 1.47 -4.11
N ALA A 158 -16.80 0.90 -4.55
CA ALA A 158 -16.82 -0.34 -5.30
C ALA A 158 -15.53 -1.14 -5.12
N LEU A 159 -15.63 -2.44 -5.38
CA LEU A 159 -14.52 -3.39 -5.40
C LEU A 159 -14.57 -4.15 -6.72
N TRP A 160 -13.50 -4.08 -7.50
CA TRP A 160 -13.30 -4.99 -8.62
C TRP A 160 -12.42 -6.14 -8.18
N VAL A 161 -12.77 -7.37 -8.58
CA VAL A 161 -11.99 -8.58 -8.26
C VAL A 161 -11.77 -9.37 -9.54
N SER A 162 -10.54 -9.84 -9.74
CA SER A 162 -10.20 -10.73 -10.85
C SER A 162 -10.88 -12.10 -10.69
N GLU A 163 -11.06 -12.80 -11.80
CA GLU A 163 -11.71 -14.11 -11.81
C GLU A 163 -10.97 -15.17 -10.96
N ASP A 164 -9.64 -15.08 -10.90
CA ASP A 164 -8.80 -15.93 -10.05
C ASP A 164 -8.72 -15.47 -8.59
N GLY A 165 -9.31 -14.31 -8.25
CA GLY A 165 -9.31 -13.73 -6.91
C GLY A 165 -7.96 -13.22 -6.41
N THR A 166 -6.92 -13.17 -7.25
CA THR A 166 -5.56 -12.78 -6.83
C THR A 166 -5.30 -11.28 -6.91
N LEU A 167 -6.17 -10.53 -7.61
CA LEU A 167 -6.10 -9.07 -7.73
C LEU A 167 -7.44 -8.43 -7.39
N ALA A 168 -7.38 -7.42 -6.52
CA ALA A 168 -8.50 -6.59 -6.14
C ALA A 168 -8.19 -5.11 -6.44
N ILE A 169 -9.19 -4.36 -6.90
CA ILE A 169 -9.09 -2.92 -7.14
C ILE A 169 -10.22 -2.21 -6.38
N TRP A 170 -9.84 -1.52 -5.32
CA TRP A 170 -10.73 -0.75 -4.46
C TRP A 170 -10.92 0.65 -5.02
N ILE A 171 -12.18 1.09 -5.10
CA ILE A 171 -12.56 2.40 -5.63
C ILE A 171 -13.24 3.24 -4.54
N ASN A 172 -12.76 4.47 -4.35
CA ASN A 172 -13.30 5.48 -3.42
C ASN A 172 -13.34 5.05 -1.94
N MET A 173 -12.35 4.25 -1.51
CA MET A 173 -12.19 3.81 -0.12
C MET A 173 -11.36 4.83 0.66
N GLU A 174 -10.13 4.50 1.06
CA GLU A 174 -9.21 5.43 1.74
C GLU A 174 -8.57 6.44 0.77
N ASP A 175 -8.41 6.04 -0.50
CA ASP A 175 -7.99 6.86 -1.64
C ASP A 175 -8.87 6.53 -2.86
N HIS A 176 -8.61 7.17 -4.00
CA HIS A 176 -9.48 7.01 -5.18
C HIS A 176 -9.41 5.60 -5.77
N VAL A 177 -8.19 5.06 -5.90
CA VAL A 177 -7.94 3.75 -6.49
C VAL A 177 -6.82 3.06 -5.70
N ARG A 178 -7.07 1.84 -5.20
CA ARG A 178 -6.04 0.99 -4.60
C ARG A 178 -6.08 -0.39 -5.23
N LEU A 179 -4.97 -0.80 -5.85
CA LEU A 179 -4.79 -2.15 -6.38
C LEU A 179 -4.10 -2.98 -5.29
N VAL A 180 -4.54 -4.22 -5.11
CA VAL A 180 -4.00 -5.14 -4.13
C VAL A 180 -3.91 -6.51 -4.78
N SER A 181 -2.71 -7.07 -4.88
CA SER A 181 -2.52 -8.48 -5.21
C SER A 181 -2.12 -9.25 -3.97
N SER A 182 -2.88 -10.30 -3.67
CA SER A 182 -2.70 -11.13 -2.46
C SER A 182 -2.55 -12.59 -2.86
N ARG A 183 -1.60 -13.29 -2.24
CA ARG A 183 -1.32 -14.71 -2.56
C ARG A 183 -0.98 -15.52 -1.31
N ASN A 184 -1.41 -16.77 -1.30
CA ASN A 184 -1.21 -17.72 -0.20
C ASN A 184 0.03 -18.62 -0.36
N ASP A 185 0.80 -18.43 -1.42
CA ASP A 185 2.06 -19.15 -1.68
C ASP A 185 3.30 -18.31 -1.33
N ALA A 186 3.09 -17.08 -0.85
CA ALA A 186 4.13 -16.08 -0.60
C ALA A 186 5.01 -15.76 -1.83
N ASN A 187 4.50 -15.99 -3.05
CA ASN A 187 5.19 -15.62 -4.29
C ASN A 187 5.03 -14.12 -4.56
N VAL A 188 5.95 -13.33 -3.99
CA VAL A 188 5.98 -11.87 -4.12
C VAL A 188 6.26 -11.44 -5.55
N GLN A 189 7.05 -12.21 -6.29
CA GLN A 189 7.39 -11.89 -7.69
C GLN A 189 6.12 -11.84 -8.55
N GLU A 190 5.27 -12.86 -8.45
CA GLU A 190 4.00 -12.88 -9.19
C GLU A 190 3.02 -11.81 -8.69
N ALA A 191 2.92 -11.59 -7.37
CA ALA A 191 2.06 -10.54 -6.82
C ALA A 191 2.49 -9.14 -7.29
N PHE A 192 3.80 -8.86 -7.29
CA PHE A 192 4.37 -7.61 -7.76
C PHE A 192 4.19 -7.41 -9.26
N ALA A 193 4.42 -8.45 -10.06
CA ALA A 193 4.18 -8.43 -11.50
C ALA A 193 2.70 -8.14 -11.82
N ALA A 194 1.77 -8.80 -11.13
CA ALA A 194 0.34 -8.57 -11.30
C ALA A 194 -0.04 -7.10 -11.03
N VAL A 195 0.49 -6.51 -9.96
CA VAL A 195 0.27 -5.08 -9.66
C VAL A 195 0.88 -4.18 -10.74
N CYS A 196 2.14 -4.38 -11.12
CA CYS A 196 2.82 -3.53 -12.09
C CYS A 196 2.14 -3.54 -13.46
N VAL A 197 1.83 -4.74 -13.98
CA VAL A 197 1.18 -4.91 -15.30
C VAL A 197 -0.18 -4.21 -15.32
N ASN A 198 -1.02 -4.47 -14.32
CA ASN A 198 -2.37 -3.91 -14.28
C ASN A 198 -2.38 -2.41 -13.98
N LEU A 199 -1.44 -1.92 -13.16
CA LEU A 199 -1.29 -0.50 -12.89
C LEU A 199 -0.89 0.28 -14.15
N VAL A 200 0.09 -0.19 -14.92
CA VAL A 200 0.52 0.47 -16.17
C VAL A 200 -0.63 0.55 -17.18
N LYS A 201 -1.42 -0.52 -17.30
CA LYS A 201 -2.62 -0.52 -18.15
C LYS A 201 -3.65 0.48 -17.65
N LEU A 202 -3.94 0.47 -16.35
CA LEU A 202 -4.90 1.39 -15.73
C LEU A 202 -4.46 2.84 -15.92
N GLU A 203 -3.19 3.15 -15.73
CA GLU A 203 -2.61 4.48 -15.99
C GLU A 203 -2.82 4.93 -17.44
N ALA A 204 -2.61 4.05 -18.41
CA ALA A 204 -2.84 4.33 -19.83
C ALA A 204 -4.33 4.60 -20.12
N LEU A 205 -5.23 3.82 -19.50
CA LEU A 205 -6.67 3.99 -19.64
C LEU A 205 -7.15 5.32 -19.03
N TYR A 206 -6.74 5.63 -17.81
CA TYR A 206 -7.06 6.90 -17.14
C TYR A 206 -6.51 8.12 -17.92
N LYS A 207 -5.31 8.01 -18.50
CA LYS A 207 -4.77 9.04 -19.43
C LYS A 207 -5.65 9.19 -20.68
N LYS A 208 -6.09 8.09 -21.31
CA LYS A 208 -6.99 8.10 -22.48
C LYS A 208 -8.34 8.75 -22.17
N LEU A 209 -8.85 8.53 -20.96
CA LEU A 209 -10.07 9.15 -20.44
C LEU A 209 -9.88 10.62 -20.00
N ARG A 210 -8.70 11.22 -20.21
CA ARG A 210 -8.35 12.59 -19.78
C ARG A 210 -8.52 12.80 -18.27
N ARG A 211 -8.19 11.77 -17.50
CA ARG A 211 -8.22 11.74 -16.03
C ARG A 211 -6.94 11.09 -15.50
N PRO A 212 -5.74 11.64 -15.78
CA PRO A 212 -4.49 11.01 -15.35
C PRO A 212 -4.37 10.94 -13.82
N PHE A 213 -3.57 10.01 -13.31
CA PHE A 213 -3.20 10.00 -11.90
C PHE A 213 -2.26 11.17 -11.55
N VAL A 214 -2.31 11.62 -10.30
CA VAL A 214 -1.54 12.76 -9.80
C VAL A 214 -0.07 12.37 -9.64
N TRP A 215 0.80 13.01 -10.41
CA TRP A 215 2.25 12.90 -10.29
C TRP A 215 2.89 14.27 -10.11
N LYS A 216 3.81 14.41 -9.15
CA LYS A 216 4.64 15.61 -8.97
C LYS A 216 6.11 15.18 -8.89
N PRO A 217 7.05 15.82 -9.62
CA PRO A 217 8.43 15.35 -9.70
C PRO A 217 9.14 15.09 -8.37
N HIS A 218 8.92 15.93 -7.36
CA HIS A 218 9.57 15.83 -6.04
C HIS A 218 8.81 14.97 -5.02
N LEU A 219 7.56 14.59 -5.31
CA LEU A 219 6.73 13.76 -4.41
C LEU A 219 6.39 12.39 -5.01
N GLY A 220 6.62 12.19 -6.30
CA GLY A 220 6.13 11.03 -7.04
C GLY A 220 4.62 11.03 -7.19
N TRP A 221 4.02 9.85 -7.02
CA TRP A 221 2.58 9.63 -7.00
C TRP A 221 1.98 10.26 -5.75
N VAL A 222 1.08 11.22 -5.94
CA VAL A 222 0.50 11.99 -4.84
C VAL A 222 -0.84 11.39 -4.45
N VAL A 223 -0.98 11.08 -3.16
CA VAL A 223 -2.19 10.51 -2.56
C VAL A 223 -2.56 11.26 -1.28
N SER A 224 -3.69 10.89 -0.66
CA SER A 224 -4.21 11.61 0.51
C SER A 224 -3.24 11.62 1.69
N SER A 225 -2.55 10.51 1.95
CA SER A 225 -1.62 10.37 3.06
C SER A 225 -0.16 10.65 2.67
N PRO A 226 0.54 11.50 3.44
CA PRO A 226 1.99 11.64 3.35
C PRO A 226 2.76 10.32 3.56
N ALA A 227 2.17 9.35 4.26
CA ALA A 227 2.77 8.04 4.52
C ALA A 227 2.87 7.15 3.28
N GLU A 228 2.11 7.48 2.22
CA GLU A 228 2.00 6.69 0.99
C GLU A 228 2.39 7.50 -0.26
N LEU A 229 3.12 8.62 -0.11
CA LEU A 229 3.69 9.35 -1.25
C LEU A 229 4.79 8.56 -1.96
N GLY A 230 5.24 9.05 -3.11
CA GLY A 230 6.36 8.47 -3.86
C GLY A 230 5.89 7.39 -4.80
N THR A 231 6.09 6.14 -4.41
CA THR A 231 5.61 4.95 -5.13
C THR A 231 4.13 4.68 -4.90
N GLY A 232 3.62 5.06 -3.71
CA GLY A 232 2.33 4.60 -3.21
C GLY A 232 2.26 3.08 -3.02
N MET A 233 3.39 2.39 -3.00
CA MET A 233 3.46 0.93 -2.94
C MET A 233 3.77 0.42 -1.54
N LYS A 234 3.07 -0.65 -1.15
CA LYS A 234 3.37 -1.43 0.04
C LYS A 234 3.48 -2.90 -0.33
N ALA A 235 4.67 -3.47 -0.16
CA ALA A 235 4.93 -4.89 -0.29
C ALA A 235 4.99 -5.51 1.11
N SER A 236 4.37 -6.68 1.27
CA SER A 236 4.32 -7.35 2.55
C SER A 236 4.33 -8.87 2.44
N ILE A 237 4.94 -9.52 3.43
CA ILE A 237 5.02 -10.97 3.54
C ILE A 237 4.62 -11.36 4.96
N THR A 238 3.66 -12.27 5.05
CA THR A 238 3.23 -12.86 6.31
C THR A 238 4.14 -14.03 6.62
N VAL A 239 4.76 -14.01 7.80
CA VAL A 239 5.77 -14.99 8.22
C VAL A 239 5.53 -15.52 9.63
N ARG A 240 6.04 -16.72 9.91
CA ARG A 240 6.13 -17.28 11.25
C ARG A 240 7.55 -17.16 11.77
N LEU A 241 7.77 -16.39 12.83
CA LEU A 241 9.10 -16.13 13.40
C LEU A 241 9.06 -16.12 14.95
N PRO A 242 8.61 -17.20 15.61
CA PRO A 242 8.37 -17.21 17.06
C PRO A 242 9.61 -16.88 17.90
N HIS A 243 10.79 -17.39 17.54
CA HIS A 243 12.00 -17.18 18.34
C HIS A 243 12.53 -15.76 18.16
N LEU A 244 12.58 -15.28 16.91
CA LEU A 244 13.06 -13.94 16.59
C LEU A 244 12.11 -12.86 17.14
N ALA A 245 10.80 -13.12 17.17
CA ALA A 245 9.83 -12.20 17.74
C ALA A 245 10.05 -11.95 19.24
N ALA A 246 10.50 -12.96 19.98
CA ALA A 246 10.87 -12.85 21.39
C ALA A 246 12.27 -12.28 21.63
N HIS A 247 13.09 -12.15 20.58
CA HIS A 247 14.49 -11.78 20.70
C HIS A 247 14.69 -10.27 20.91
N SER A 248 15.49 -9.88 21.91
CA SER A 248 15.73 -8.47 22.31
C SER A 248 16.27 -7.57 21.18
N ARG A 249 16.99 -8.16 20.23
CA ARG A 249 17.60 -7.49 19.06
C ARG A 249 16.66 -7.24 17.87
N LEU A 250 15.43 -7.76 17.89
CA LEU A 250 14.46 -7.64 16.78
C LEU A 250 14.28 -6.18 16.34
N ARG A 251 14.04 -5.26 17.28
CA ARG A 251 13.77 -3.85 16.97
C ARG A 251 14.94 -3.21 16.22
N GLY A 252 16.18 -3.55 16.59
CA GLY A 252 17.38 -3.07 15.91
C GLY A 252 17.52 -3.64 14.50
N LEU A 253 17.19 -4.92 14.31
CA LEU A 253 17.18 -5.56 12.99
C LEU A 253 16.15 -4.92 12.06
N LEU A 254 14.91 -4.78 12.51
CA LEU A 254 13.84 -4.17 11.73
C LEU A 254 14.19 -2.73 11.32
N SER A 255 14.77 -1.95 12.23
CA SER A 255 15.22 -0.59 11.93
C SER A 255 16.33 -0.55 10.87
N ARG A 256 17.30 -1.48 10.90
CA ARG A 256 18.37 -1.56 9.89
C ARG A 256 17.88 -2.06 8.53
N LEU A 257 16.89 -2.95 8.53
CA LEU A 257 16.25 -3.46 7.32
C LEU A 257 15.20 -2.51 6.76
N ARG A 258 14.84 -1.47 7.52
CA ARG A 258 13.72 -0.54 7.22
C ARG A 258 12.40 -1.26 7.00
N LEU A 259 12.19 -2.31 7.79
CA LEU A 259 10.97 -3.10 7.81
C LEU A 259 10.13 -2.79 9.04
N ARG A 260 8.82 -2.91 8.87
CA ARG A 260 7.83 -2.93 9.95
C ARG A 260 7.33 -4.35 10.13
N MET A 261 7.07 -4.73 11.38
CA MET A 261 6.52 -6.04 11.74
C MET A 261 5.26 -5.86 12.58
N GLU A 262 4.17 -6.45 12.13
CA GLU A 262 2.84 -6.35 12.74
C GLU A 262 2.36 -7.75 13.10
N ALA A 263 1.93 -8.00 14.34
CA ALA A 263 1.37 -9.29 14.72
C ALA A 263 -0.04 -9.43 14.15
N THR A 264 -0.29 -10.50 13.39
CA THR A 264 -1.62 -10.79 12.82
C THR A 264 -2.34 -11.87 13.62
N ASP A 265 -1.60 -12.90 14.02
CA ASP A 265 -2.05 -14.04 14.82
C ASP A 265 -0.90 -14.47 15.78
N PRO A 266 -1.15 -15.36 16.75
CA PRO A 266 -0.07 -15.92 17.56
C PRO A 266 1.05 -16.48 16.70
N ASP A 267 2.28 -16.00 16.91
CA ASP A 267 3.50 -16.36 16.18
C ASP A 267 3.50 -16.04 14.66
N VAL A 268 2.48 -15.34 14.15
CA VAL A 268 2.37 -14.92 12.74
C VAL A 268 2.47 -13.40 12.66
N TYR A 269 3.36 -12.93 11.80
CA TYR A 269 3.70 -11.53 11.65
C TYR A 269 3.67 -11.09 10.19
N LYS A 270 3.07 -9.94 9.91
CA LYS A 270 3.14 -9.27 8.61
C LYS A 270 4.35 -8.33 8.59
N LEU A 271 5.33 -8.64 7.74
CA LEU A 271 6.49 -7.79 7.49
C LEU A 271 6.23 -6.93 6.26
N SER A 272 6.53 -5.63 6.33
CA SER A 272 6.35 -4.70 5.20
C SER A 272 7.40 -3.58 5.18
N ASN A 273 7.55 -2.92 4.04
CA ASN A 273 8.39 -1.73 3.92
C ASN A 273 7.83 -0.57 4.77
N VAL A 274 8.73 0.24 5.35
CA VAL A 274 8.36 1.46 6.08
C VAL A 274 8.20 2.65 5.13
N GLU A 275 9.14 2.79 4.21
CA GLU A 275 9.26 3.92 3.30
C GLU A 275 8.47 3.66 2.03
N SER A 276 7.86 4.71 1.47
CA SER A 276 7.19 4.65 0.16
C SER A 276 7.76 5.65 -0.84
N ILE A 277 8.62 6.58 -0.39
CA ILE A 277 9.27 7.62 -1.20
C ILE A 277 10.79 7.54 -1.04
N GLY A 278 11.53 7.95 -2.07
CA GLY A 278 12.99 7.93 -2.11
C GLY A 278 13.60 6.65 -2.69
N LEU A 279 12.80 5.60 -2.87
CA LEU A 279 13.14 4.35 -3.57
C LEU A 279 12.17 4.14 -4.74
N THR A 280 12.55 3.35 -5.73
CA THR A 280 11.61 2.84 -6.75
C THR A 280 10.76 1.70 -6.21
N GLU A 281 9.69 1.35 -6.92
CA GLU A 281 8.80 0.23 -6.60
C GLU A 281 9.56 -1.10 -6.55
N VAL A 282 10.49 -1.34 -7.48
CA VAL A 282 11.39 -2.50 -7.48
C VAL A 282 12.32 -2.49 -6.27
N GLU A 283 13.00 -1.37 -5.99
CA GLU A 283 13.97 -1.27 -4.88
C GLU A 283 13.30 -1.51 -3.51
N LEU A 284 12.11 -0.94 -3.32
CA LEU A 284 11.30 -1.11 -2.13
C LEU A 284 10.84 -2.56 -1.97
N THR A 285 10.34 -3.19 -3.04
CA THR A 285 9.93 -4.60 -3.01
C THR A 285 11.12 -5.52 -2.76
N GLN A 286 12.27 -5.25 -3.38
CA GLN A 286 13.52 -6.00 -3.16
C GLN A 286 13.97 -5.91 -1.70
N GLN A 287 13.87 -4.73 -1.07
CA GLN A 287 14.20 -4.55 0.35
C GLN A 287 13.36 -5.46 1.25
N VAL A 288 12.07 -5.62 0.96
CA VAL A 288 11.19 -6.56 1.69
C VAL A 288 11.62 -7.99 1.45
N VAL A 289 11.86 -8.39 0.20
CA VAL A 289 12.30 -9.75 -0.15
C VAL A 289 13.60 -10.12 0.56
N ASP A 290 14.62 -9.27 0.46
CA ASP A 290 15.93 -9.51 1.06
C ASP A 290 15.87 -9.54 2.59
N GLY A 291 15.12 -8.60 3.18
CA GLY A 291 14.95 -8.51 4.62
C GLY A 291 14.22 -9.72 5.19
N VAL A 292 13.15 -10.19 4.55
CA VAL A 292 12.43 -11.39 4.98
C VAL A 292 13.29 -12.64 4.85
N LYS A 293 14.03 -12.79 3.74
CA LYS A 293 15.00 -13.90 3.59
C LYS A 293 16.08 -13.89 4.68
N LEU A 294 16.51 -12.72 5.15
CA LEU A 294 17.46 -12.63 6.25
C LEU A 294 16.81 -13.01 7.59
N LEU A 295 15.61 -12.51 7.87
CA LEU A 295 14.90 -12.79 9.12
C LEU A 295 14.57 -14.29 9.26
N VAL A 296 14.16 -14.95 8.17
CA VAL A 296 13.95 -16.41 8.14
C VAL A 296 15.26 -17.17 8.39
N ARG A 297 16.40 -16.70 7.85
CA ARG A 297 17.71 -17.32 8.14
C ARG A 297 18.11 -17.18 9.61
N ILE A 298 17.79 -16.04 10.22
CA ILE A 298 18.04 -15.81 11.66
C ILE A 298 17.14 -16.72 12.50
N GLU A 299 15.85 -16.82 12.17
CA GLU A 299 14.91 -17.72 12.86
C GLU A 299 15.40 -19.16 12.88
N LYS A 300 15.83 -19.68 11.72
CA LYS A 300 16.40 -21.03 11.60
C LYS A 300 17.62 -21.28 12.48
N ARG A 301 18.43 -20.25 12.75
CA ARG A 301 19.57 -20.37 13.67
C ARG A 301 19.12 -20.35 15.12
N LEU A 302 18.15 -19.49 15.44
CA LEU A 302 17.57 -19.42 16.78
C LEU A 302 16.89 -20.74 17.17
N GLU A 303 16.25 -21.43 16.23
CA GLU A 303 15.70 -22.78 16.43
C GLU A 303 16.77 -23.83 16.77
N GLN A 304 18.02 -23.58 16.40
CA GLN A 304 19.17 -24.44 16.66
C GLN A 304 20.02 -23.96 17.86
N ASP A 305 19.54 -22.95 18.60
CA ASP A 305 20.27 -22.24 19.67
C ASP A 305 21.62 -21.63 19.20
N ASP A 306 21.74 -21.32 17.91
CA ASP A 306 22.95 -20.79 17.30
C ASP A 306 23.01 -19.25 17.32
N CYS A 307 24.24 -18.73 17.37
CA CYS A 307 24.51 -17.29 17.23
C CYS A 307 24.27 -16.82 15.78
N PHE A 308 23.77 -15.59 15.63
CA PHE A 308 23.52 -14.94 14.33
C PHE A 308 24.26 -13.61 14.15
N ASP A 309 25.32 -13.37 14.91
CA ASP A 309 26.04 -12.09 14.92
C ASP A 309 26.68 -11.75 13.57
N ASP A 310 27.09 -12.76 12.81
CA ASP A 310 27.59 -12.68 11.43
C ASP A 310 26.50 -12.33 10.40
N LEU A 311 25.22 -12.50 10.75
CA LEU A 311 24.07 -12.18 9.89
C LEU A 311 23.53 -10.76 10.12
N LEU A 312 24.08 -10.02 11.09
CA LEU A 312 23.60 -8.67 11.38
C LEU A 312 23.93 -7.73 10.20
N PRO A 313 22.92 -7.10 9.58
CA PRO A 313 23.16 -6.19 8.47
C PRO A 313 23.92 -4.96 8.97
N ALA A 314 24.76 -4.40 8.11
CA ALA A 314 25.38 -3.09 8.34
C ALA A 314 24.29 -2.04 8.55
N GLN A 315 24.60 -1.01 9.34
CA GLN A 315 23.68 0.11 9.52
C GLN A 315 23.66 0.91 8.22
N LYS A 316 22.52 0.87 7.51
CA LYS A 316 22.26 1.69 6.31
C LYS A 316 21.99 3.14 6.69
#